data_AF-A0A382R014-F1
#
_entry.id   AF-A0A382R014-F1
#
_cell.length_a   1.000
_cell.length_b   1.000
_cell.length_c   1.000
_cell.angle_alpha   90.00
_cell.angle_beta   90.00
_cell.angle_gamma   90.00
#
_symmetry.space_group_name_H-M   'P 1'
#
loop_
_entity.id
_entity.type
_entity.pdbx_description
1 polymer ?
#
loop_
_entity_poly.entity_id
_entity_poly.type
_entity_poly.pdbx_seq_one_letter_code
_entity_poly.pdbx_strand_id
1 'polypeptide(L)'
;MSRSMFYIIPTILQFLLLSFGFAEETKWIAVGDLQNWFSEAGCEIEVGRTGQIDDQQDGLRWPAFYSVQDNQAAKAMWLGCTAFYDPIVDKDFDHKVVHVGPRFIDVNNETMPIEFTLKGKYDHTRVFVDGNPATNLNYLDIVDEIDENLTSDRLLINRVQMSMGIHMTRKI
;
A
#
# COMPACT_ATOMS: atom_id res chain seq x y z
N MET A 1 -45.08 -10.28 17.59
CA MET A 1 -43.64 -9.93 17.72
C MET A 1 -43.49 -8.86 18.79
N SER A 2 -42.58 -9.06 19.74
CA SER A 2 -42.25 -8.06 20.76
C SER A 2 -41.82 -6.76 20.09
N ARG A 3 -42.27 -5.60 20.60
CA ARG A 3 -41.82 -4.26 20.15
C ARG A 3 -40.30 -4.11 20.16
N SER A 4 -39.58 -4.89 20.98
CA SER A 4 -38.11 -4.90 20.99
C SER A 4 -37.50 -5.46 19.71
N MET A 5 -38.17 -6.37 19.01
CA MET A 5 -37.64 -7.07 17.84
C MET A 5 -37.67 -6.19 16.57
N PHE A 6 -38.56 -5.19 16.53
CA PHE A 6 -38.66 -4.22 15.43
C PHE A 6 -37.50 -3.23 15.36
N TYR A 7 -36.79 -2.99 16.47
CA TYR A 7 -35.64 -2.10 16.51
C TYR A 7 -34.31 -2.82 16.20
N ILE A 8 -34.26 -4.14 16.29
CA ILE A 8 -33.02 -4.91 16.09
C ILE A 8 -32.58 -4.84 14.62
N ILE A 9 -33.52 -5.01 13.68
CA ILE A 9 -33.26 -4.99 12.24
C ILE A 9 -32.69 -3.64 11.76
N PRO A 10 -33.29 -2.48 12.05
CA PRO A 10 -32.71 -1.19 11.65
C PRO A 10 -31.39 -0.90 12.38
N THR A 11 -31.20 -1.37 13.61
CA THR A 11 -29.92 -1.22 14.32
C THR A 11 -28.81 -2.03 13.67
N ILE A 12 -29.07 -3.28 13.27
CA ILE A 12 -28.11 -4.11 12.52
C ILE A 12 -27.80 -3.49 11.15
N LEU A 13 -28.81 -2.95 10.45
CA LEU A 13 -28.63 -2.28 9.17
C LEU A 13 -27.79 -0.99 9.31
N GLN A 14 -27.96 -0.23 10.39
CA GLN A 14 -27.15 0.94 10.71
C GLN A 14 -25.67 0.57 10.93
N PHE A 15 -25.38 -0.54 11.62
CA PHE A 15 -24.02 -1.02 11.84
C PHE A 15 -23.36 -1.55 10.55
N LEU A 16 -24.13 -2.18 9.66
CA LEU A 16 -23.66 -2.66 8.35
C LEU A 16 -23.33 -1.52 7.37
N LEU A 17 -23.98 -0.36 7.50
CA LEU A 17 -23.74 0.80 6.64
C LEU A 17 -22.55 1.67 7.08
N LEU A 18 -22.01 1.46 8.30
CA LEU A 18 -20.93 2.26 8.86
C LEU A 18 -19.52 1.68 8.62
N SER A 19 -19.39 0.51 7.99
CA SER A 19 -18.11 -0.20 7.86
C SER A 19 -17.43 -0.05 6.50
N PHE A 20 -17.47 1.13 5.88
CA PHE A 20 -16.51 1.48 4.83
C PHE A 20 -15.27 2.10 5.47
N GLY A 21 -14.33 1.23 5.88
CA GLY A 21 -12.98 1.67 6.17
C GLY A 21 -12.21 1.82 4.86
N PHE A 22 -11.70 3.01 4.56
CA PHE A 22 -10.63 3.18 3.58
C PHE A 22 -9.34 2.71 4.27
N ALA A 23 -8.97 1.45 4.03
CA ALA A 23 -7.68 0.93 4.47
C ALA A 23 -6.64 1.25 3.39
N GLU A 24 -5.47 1.76 3.79
CA GLU A 24 -4.33 1.90 2.90
C GLU A 24 -3.87 0.49 2.46
N GLU A 25 -3.76 0.26 1.15
CA GLU A 25 -3.26 -0.99 0.60
C GLU A 25 -1.73 -1.05 0.64
N THR A 26 -1.20 -2.14 1.20
CA THR A 26 0.21 -2.50 1.09
C THR A 26 0.33 -3.87 0.46
N LYS A 27 1.31 -4.02 -0.44
CA LYS A 27 1.65 -5.31 -1.05
C LYS A 27 3.07 -5.68 -0.70
N TRP A 28 3.29 -6.95 -0.43
CA TRP A 28 4.62 -7.52 -0.30
C TRP A 28 5.05 -8.13 -1.64
N ILE A 29 6.36 -8.11 -1.89
CA ILE A 29 7.02 -8.99 -2.84
C ILE A 29 8.10 -9.73 -2.05
N ALA A 30 7.77 -10.94 -1.60
CA ALA A 30 8.67 -11.78 -0.83
C ALA A 30 9.08 -13.04 -1.61
N VAL A 31 10.13 -12.92 -2.44
CA VAL A 31 10.60 -14.00 -3.31
C VAL A 31 12.04 -14.38 -2.96
N GLY A 32 12.20 -15.55 -2.35
CA GLY A 32 13.51 -16.05 -1.91
C GLY A 32 14.14 -15.16 -0.83
N ASP A 33 15.42 -14.84 -1.01
CA ASP A 33 16.24 -14.06 -0.08
C ASP A 33 15.96 -12.54 -0.13
N LEU A 34 15.26 -12.05 -1.17
CA LEU A 34 14.93 -10.63 -1.35
C LEU A 34 13.46 -10.39 -1.06
N GLN A 35 13.18 -9.57 -0.05
CA GLN A 35 11.81 -9.27 0.36
C GLN A 35 11.67 -7.78 0.58
N ASN A 36 10.56 -7.20 0.12
CA ASN A 36 10.19 -5.82 0.44
C ASN A 36 8.67 -5.67 0.41
N TRP A 37 8.19 -4.62 1.07
CA TRP A 37 6.81 -4.18 0.96
C TRP A 37 6.74 -2.86 0.21
N PHE A 38 5.55 -2.56 -0.29
CA PHE A 38 5.26 -1.36 -1.06
C PHE A 38 3.92 -0.79 -0.63
N SER A 39 3.85 0.54 -0.56
CA SER A 39 2.60 1.28 -0.29
C SER A 39 1.96 1.73 -1.60
N GLU A 40 0.64 1.67 -1.66
CA GLU A 40 -0.14 2.25 -2.74
C GLU A 40 0.03 3.77 -2.87
N ALA A 41 0.43 4.46 -1.80
CA ALA A 41 0.59 5.91 -1.76
C ALA A 41 1.78 6.43 -2.59
N GLY A 42 2.60 5.54 -3.17
CA GLY A 42 3.71 5.95 -4.03
C GLY A 42 5.07 5.99 -3.35
N CYS A 43 5.16 5.70 -2.05
CA CYS A 43 6.44 5.63 -1.35
C CYS A 43 6.31 4.86 -0.02
N GLU A 44 7.38 4.20 0.41
CA GLU A 44 7.40 3.38 1.63
C GLU A 44 7.83 4.19 2.85
N ILE A 45 6.89 4.48 3.75
CA ILE A 45 7.14 5.23 5.00
C ILE A 45 7.91 4.38 6.04
N GLU A 46 8.49 5.03 7.06
CA GLU A 46 9.28 4.37 8.13
C GLU A 46 8.40 3.65 9.16
N VAL A 47 7.27 4.27 9.49
CA VAL A 47 6.39 3.88 10.61
C VAL A 47 4.96 3.88 10.12
N GLY A 48 4.19 2.87 10.50
CA GLY A 48 2.75 2.83 10.20
C GLY A 48 2.39 2.13 8.90
N ARG A 49 3.12 1.09 8.51
CA ARG A 49 2.76 0.25 7.35
C ARG A 49 1.32 -0.28 7.45
N THR A 50 0.83 -0.64 8.64
CA THR A 50 -0.58 -1.02 8.86
C THR A 50 -1.42 0.10 9.52
N GLY A 51 -0.91 1.33 9.49
CA GLY A 51 -1.50 2.48 10.17
C GLY A 51 -1.25 2.53 11.68
N GLN A 52 -0.46 1.60 12.25
CA GLN A 52 -0.12 1.57 13.67
C GLN A 52 1.26 2.20 13.95
N ILE A 53 1.38 2.99 15.02
CA ILE A 53 2.61 3.72 15.34
C ILE A 53 3.74 2.77 15.80
N ASP A 54 3.40 1.59 16.31
CA ASP A 54 4.33 0.55 16.74
C ASP A 54 4.83 -0.35 15.60
N ASP A 55 4.27 -0.23 14.39
CA ASP A 55 4.83 -0.84 13.18
C ASP A 55 6.09 -0.10 12.76
N GLN A 56 7.21 -0.43 13.40
CA GLN A 56 8.52 0.12 13.07
C GLN A 56 9.39 -0.96 12.40
N GLN A 57 10.03 -0.62 11.28
CA GLN A 57 11.02 -1.44 10.56
C GLN A 57 10.46 -2.65 9.80
N ASP A 58 9.69 -2.37 8.76
CA ASP A 58 9.55 -3.29 7.62
C ASP A 58 10.20 -2.62 6.41
N GLY A 59 10.95 -3.35 5.58
CA GLY A 59 11.57 -2.77 4.39
C GLY A 59 12.31 -3.79 3.54
N LEU A 60 13.25 -3.29 2.73
CA LEU A 60 14.08 -4.12 1.87
C LEU A 60 14.97 -5.04 2.73
N ARG A 61 14.67 -6.33 2.77
CA ARG A 61 15.44 -7.33 3.52
C ARG A 61 16.31 -8.14 2.58
N TRP A 62 17.59 -8.25 2.93
CA TRP A 62 18.55 -9.14 2.26
C TRP A 62 19.73 -9.45 3.18
N PRO A 63 20.04 -10.74 3.47
CA PRO A 63 19.22 -11.93 3.21
C PRO A 63 17.99 -12.00 4.13
N ALA A 64 16.79 -12.17 3.57
CA ALA A 64 15.53 -12.00 4.30
C ALA A 64 15.16 -13.13 5.28
N PHE A 65 15.81 -14.29 5.22
CA PHE A 65 15.56 -15.39 6.17
C PHE A 65 16.09 -15.12 7.59
N TYR A 66 16.95 -14.12 7.76
CA TYR A 66 17.49 -13.76 9.06
C TYR A 66 16.79 -12.53 9.61
N SER A 67 16.65 -12.49 10.93
CA SER A 67 16.08 -11.33 11.61
C SER A 67 17.00 -10.11 11.47
N VAL A 68 16.39 -8.91 11.45
CA VAL A 68 17.09 -7.63 11.49
C VAL A 68 18.08 -7.45 10.32
N GLN A 69 17.65 -7.84 9.12
CA GLN A 69 18.40 -7.65 7.86
C GLN A 69 17.78 -6.58 6.95
N ASP A 70 16.98 -5.69 7.54
CA ASP A 70 16.39 -4.55 6.84
C ASP A 70 17.49 -3.57 6.39
N ASN A 71 17.66 -3.46 5.08
CA ASN A 71 18.60 -2.57 4.39
C ASN A 71 17.95 -1.25 3.95
N GLN A 72 16.65 -1.09 4.18
CA GLN A 72 15.90 0.13 3.91
C GLN A 72 14.92 0.37 5.06
N ALA A 73 15.15 1.44 5.83
CA ALA A 73 14.23 1.85 6.89
C ALA A 73 13.03 2.66 6.35
N ALA A 74 13.23 3.47 5.32
CA ALA A 74 12.19 4.26 4.67
C ALA A 74 12.63 4.70 3.28
N LYS A 75 11.67 5.13 2.47
CA LYS A 75 11.86 6.01 1.32
C LYS A 75 10.98 7.25 1.54
N ALA A 76 11.41 8.36 0.96
CA ALA A 76 10.62 9.58 0.98
C ALA A 76 10.66 10.25 -0.39
N MET A 77 9.56 10.88 -0.74
CA MET A 77 9.41 11.65 -1.97
C MET A 77 8.84 13.01 -1.62
N TRP A 78 9.43 14.06 -2.19
CA TRP A 78 9.00 15.44 -2.05
C TRP A 78 8.96 16.08 -3.43
N LEU A 79 7.80 16.61 -3.81
CA LEU A 79 7.59 17.34 -5.04
C LEU A 79 7.20 18.77 -4.68
N GLY A 80 7.90 19.74 -5.27
CA GLY A 80 7.64 21.16 -5.05
C GLY A 80 7.35 21.87 -6.36
N CYS A 81 6.41 22.80 -6.34
CA CYS A 81 6.17 23.72 -7.44
C CYS A 81 5.98 25.16 -6.92
N THR A 82 6.19 26.11 -7.83
CA THR A 82 5.92 27.54 -7.61
C THR A 82 4.66 27.95 -8.36
N ALA A 83 4.00 29.03 -7.92
CA ALA A 83 2.82 29.59 -8.57
C ALA A 83 1.69 28.56 -8.75
N PHE A 84 1.30 27.94 -7.63
CA PHE A 84 0.26 26.92 -7.60
C PHE A 84 -1.10 27.56 -7.29
N TYR A 85 -2.06 27.41 -8.20
CA TYR A 85 -3.45 27.74 -7.92
C TYR A 85 -4.15 26.52 -7.30
N ASP A 86 -4.69 26.70 -6.09
CA ASP A 86 -5.47 25.66 -5.41
C ASP A 86 -6.97 25.84 -5.70
N PRO A 87 -7.61 24.90 -6.40
CA PRO A 87 -9.02 25.00 -6.77
C PRO A 87 -9.99 24.76 -5.61
N ILE A 88 -9.55 24.19 -4.48
CA ILE A 88 -10.41 23.90 -3.32
C ILE A 88 -10.61 25.16 -2.48
N VAL A 89 -9.52 25.91 -2.26
CA VAL A 89 -9.55 27.16 -1.49
C VAL A 89 -9.64 28.42 -2.35
N ASP A 90 -9.64 28.26 -3.68
CA ASP A 90 -9.73 29.33 -4.68
C ASP A 90 -8.67 30.42 -4.47
N LYS A 91 -7.40 30.00 -4.39
CA LYS A 91 -6.28 30.90 -4.05
C LYS A 91 -4.96 30.47 -4.70
N ASP A 92 -4.17 31.46 -5.10
CA ASP A 92 -2.78 31.28 -5.51
C ASP A 92 -1.82 31.17 -4.31
N PHE A 93 -0.92 30.21 -4.39
CA PHE A 93 0.19 29.98 -3.48
C PHE A 93 1.51 30.15 -4.22
N ASP A 94 2.43 30.92 -3.62
CA ASP A 94 3.79 31.09 -4.17
C ASP A 94 4.52 29.75 -4.28
N HIS A 95 4.26 28.85 -3.33
CA HIS A 95 4.87 27.52 -3.25
C HIS A 95 3.85 26.48 -2.78
N LYS A 96 3.87 25.30 -3.40
CA LYS A 96 3.17 24.10 -2.94
C LYS A 96 4.14 22.92 -2.91
N VAL A 97 4.02 22.11 -1.86
CA VAL A 97 4.76 20.85 -1.70
C VAL A 97 3.76 19.72 -1.50
N VAL A 98 4.04 18.58 -2.11
CA VAL A 98 3.37 17.30 -1.89
C VAL A 98 4.44 16.28 -1.51
N HIS A 99 4.17 15.42 -0.53
CA HIS A 99 5.18 14.50 -0.02
C HIS A 99 4.60 13.18 0.49
N VAL A 100 5.46 12.17 0.50
CA VAL A 100 5.23 10.90 1.21
C VAL A 100 6.50 10.55 1.97
N GLY A 101 6.35 10.23 3.25
CA GLY A 101 7.40 9.72 4.14
C GLY A 101 8.11 10.78 4.99
N PRO A 102 9.01 10.36 5.89
CA PRO A 102 9.12 9.02 6.46
C PRO A 102 8.02 8.75 7.52
N ARG A 103 7.36 9.79 8.02
CA ARG A 103 6.41 9.73 9.14
C ARG A 103 5.02 10.27 8.79
N PHE A 104 4.80 10.58 7.52
CA PHE A 104 3.57 11.19 7.05
C PHE A 104 3.14 10.59 5.71
N ILE A 105 1.84 10.37 5.58
CA ILE A 105 1.17 9.85 4.41
C ILE A 105 -0.25 10.42 4.40
N ASP A 106 -0.71 10.91 3.25
CA ASP A 106 -2.08 11.37 3.09
C ASP A 106 -2.59 10.96 1.70
N VAL A 107 -3.15 9.75 1.64
CA VAL A 107 -3.74 9.16 0.43
C VAL A 107 -5.03 9.84 0.00
N ASN A 108 -5.64 10.68 0.84
CA ASN A 108 -6.91 11.33 0.52
C ASN A 108 -6.71 12.71 -0.10
N ASN A 109 -5.65 13.44 0.31
CA ASN A 109 -5.45 14.83 -0.11
C ASN A 109 -4.09 15.13 -0.74
N GLU A 110 -3.08 14.26 -0.58
CA GLU A 110 -1.76 14.49 -1.16
C GLU A 110 -1.42 13.48 -2.26
N THR A 111 -1.58 12.18 -1.99
CA THR A 111 -1.09 11.09 -2.85
C THR A 111 -2.16 10.04 -3.09
N MET A 112 -3.10 10.36 -3.97
CA MET A 112 -4.30 9.56 -4.26
C MET A 112 -3.94 8.38 -5.17
N PRO A 113 -3.98 7.13 -4.69
CA PRO A 113 -3.68 5.95 -5.51
C PRO A 113 -4.67 5.83 -6.66
N ILE A 114 -4.17 5.50 -7.85
CA ILE A 114 -4.97 5.21 -9.04
C ILE A 114 -4.89 3.73 -9.40
N GLU A 115 -3.70 3.15 -9.30
CA GLU A 115 -3.40 1.79 -9.71
C GLU A 115 -2.37 1.20 -8.74
N PHE A 116 -2.66 0.00 -8.24
CA PHE A 116 -1.73 -0.75 -7.40
C PHE A 116 -1.86 -2.24 -7.73
N THR A 117 -1.08 -2.71 -8.70
CA THR A 117 -1.27 -4.03 -9.30
C THR A 117 0.04 -4.79 -9.36
N LEU A 118 0.10 -5.94 -8.69
CA LEU A 118 1.21 -6.88 -8.74
C LEU A 118 0.97 -7.89 -9.87
N LYS A 119 1.73 -7.77 -10.94
CA LYS A 119 1.79 -8.78 -12.00
C LYS A 119 2.83 -9.83 -11.68
N GLY A 120 2.53 -11.07 -12.03
CA GLY A 120 3.44 -12.20 -11.87
C GLY A 120 3.56 -12.97 -13.19
N LYS A 121 4.78 -13.45 -13.50
CA LYS A 121 4.96 -14.36 -14.63
C LYS A 121 4.23 -15.68 -14.44
N TYR A 122 4.06 -16.05 -13.17
CA TYR A 122 3.32 -17.19 -12.66
C TYR A 122 2.75 -16.81 -11.29
N ASP A 123 1.71 -17.52 -10.85
CA ASP A 123 1.09 -17.33 -9.54
C ASP A 123 2.06 -17.61 -8.38
N HIS A 124 1.70 -17.20 -7.17
CA HIS A 124 2.46 -17.48 -5.96
C HIS A 124 2.67 -18.99 -5.76
N THR A 125 3.92 -19.39 -5.51
CA THR A 125 4.26 -20.81 -5.32
C THR A 125 3.97 -21.27 -3.91
N ARG A 126 2.99 -22.16 -3.76
CA ARG A 126 2.63 -22.73 -2.46
C ARG A 126 3.33 -24.06 -2.23
N VAL A 127 4.23 -24.11 -1.26
CA VAL A 127 4.97 -25.32 -0.89
C VAL A 127 4.44 -25.87 0.43
N PHE A 128 4.13 -27.17 0.46
CA PHE A 128 3.62 -27.86 1.64
C PHE A 128 4.46 -29.11 1.94
N VAL A 129 4.70 -29.37 3.23
CA VAL A 129 5.33 -30.58 3.76
C VAL A 129 4.38 -31.19 4.78
N ASP A 130 3.96 -32.44 4.56
CA ASP A 130 3.00 -33.15 5.41
C ASP A 130 1.69 -32.37 5.65
N GLY A 131 1.24 -31.63 4.64
CA GLY A 131 0.04 -30.80 4.71
C GLY A 131 0.23 -29.43 5.36
N ASN A 132 1.42 -29.12 5.90
CA ASN A 132 1.73 -27.83 6.50
C ASN A 132 2.49 -26.93 5.53
N PRO A 133 2.22 -25.61 5.49
CA PRO A 133 3.06 -24.66 4.76
C PRO A 133 4.54 -24.81 5.09
N ALA A 134 5.40 -24.88 4.08
CA ALA A 134 6.84 -24.96 4.27
C ALA A 134 7.44 -23.64 4.76
N THR A 135 6.75 -22.51 4.53
CA THR A 135 7.18 -21.17 4.94
C THR A 135 5.95 -20.34 5.36
N ASN A 136 6.19 -19.22 6.03
CA ASN A 136 5.18 -18.20 6.31
C ASN A 136 4.99 -17.19 5.16
N LEU A 137 5.61 -17.41 3.99
CA LEU A 137 5.58 -16.48 2.85
C LEU A 137 4.33 -16.64 1.96
N ASN A 138 3.46 -17.61 2.27
CA ASN A 138 2.32 -18.01 1.43
C ASN A 138 1.38 -16.88 0.98
N TYR A 139 1.44 -15.72 1.63
CA TYR A 139 0.55 -14.57 1.40
C TYR A 139 1.32 -13.26 1.15
N LEU A 140 2.62 -13.32 0.88
CA LEU A 140 3.50 -12.14 0.80
C LEU A 140 3.94 -11.77 -0.63
N ASP A 141 3.26 -12.28 -1.66
CA ASP A 141 3.38 -11.86 -3.07
C ASP A 141 2.16 -12.32 -3.88
N ILE A 142 0.96 -11.94 -3.40
CA ILE A 142 -0.31 -12.28 -4.05
C ILE A 142 -0.40 -11.56 -5.40
N VAL A 143 -0.39 -12.34 -6.47
CA VAL A 143 -0.44 -11.85 -7.85
C VAL A 143 -1.88 -11.49 -8.23
N ASP A 144 -2.08 -10.26 -8.71
CA ASP A 144 -3.37 -9.78 -9.21
C ASP A 144 -3.61 -10.22 -10.67
N GLU A 145 -2.55 -10.22 -11.49
CA GLU A 145 -2.61 -10.56 -12.91
C GLU A 145 -1.41 -11.43 -13.31
N ILE A 146 -1.69 -12.54 -13.99
CA ILE A 146 -0.64 -13.40 -14.57
C ILE A 146 -0.34 -12.93 -15.99
N ASP A 147 0.91 -12.62 -16.27
CA ASP A 147 1.42 -12.30 -17.61
C ASP A 147 2.70 -13.10 -17.90
N GLU A 148 2.56 -14.18 -18.67
CA GLU A 148 3.65 -15.10 -19.03
C GLU A 148 4.77 -14.42 -19.83
N ASN A 149 4.51 -13.25 -20.43
CA ASN A 149 5.49 -12.50 -21.23
C ASN A 149 6.36 -11.56 -20.40
N LEU A 150 6.15 -11.48 -19.09
CA LEU A 150 6.99 -10.66 -18.21
C LEU A 150 8.47 -11.06 -18.28
N THR A 151 9.32 -10.05 -18.33
CA THR A 151 10.78 -10.22 -18.28
C THR A 151 11.26 -10.56 -16.88
N SER A 152 10.57 -10.07 -15.84
CA SER A 152 10.79 -10.38 -14.43
C SER A 152 9.75 -11.38 -13.91
N ASP A 153 10.03 -11.99 -12.75
CA ASP A 153 9.07 -12.92 -12.11
C ASP A 153 7.87 -12.17 -11.48
N ARG A 154 8.12 -10.94 -11.03
CA ARG A 154 7.16 -10.02 -10.43
C ARG A 154 7.36 -8.63 -11.02
N LEU A 155 6.27 -7.89 -11.20
CA LEU A 155 6.26 -6.49 -11.60
C LEU A 155 5.12 -5.79 -10.86
N LEU A 156 5.45 -4.84 -10.00
CA LEU A 156 4.44 -4.01 -9.34
C LEU A 156 4.29 -2.69 -10.10
N ILE A 157 3.07 -2.42 -10.54
CA ILE A 157 2.69 -1.14 -11.13
C ILE A 157 1.97 -0.35 -10.03
N ASN A 158 2.56 0.80 -9.66
CA ASN A 158 1.96 1.72 -8.72
C ASN A 158 1.83 3.10 -9.37
N ARG A 159 0.58 3.52 -9.62
CA ARG A 159 0.24 4.82 -10.19
C ARG A 159 -0.49 5.66 -9.14
N VAL A 160 -0.05 6.89 -8.98
CA VAL A 160 -0.57 7.81 -7.96
C VAL A 160 -0.80 9.17 -8.58
N GLN A 161 -1.94 9.78 -8.28
CA GLN A 161 -2.24 11.17 -8.56
C GLN A 161 -1.85 12.02 -7.36
N MET A 162 -1.08 13.08 -7.62
CA MET A 162 -0.69 14.04 -6.61
C MET A 162 -1.65 15.22 -6.62
N SER A 163 -1.93 15.84 -5.48
CA SER A 163 -2.82 17.01 -5.43
C SER A 163 -2.32 18.24 -6.19
N MET A 164 -1.04 18.26 -6.56
CA MET A 164 -0.48 19.26 -7.48
C MET A 164 -0.77 18.97 -8.97
N GLY A 165 -1.58 17.96 -9.30
CA GLY A 165 -1.94 17.62 -10.68
C GLY A 165 -0.95 16.70 -11.40
N ILE A 166 0.02 16.13 -10.70
CA ILE A 166 1.05 15.24 -11.28
C ILE A 166 0.65 13.77 -11.13
N HIS A 167 0.69 13.03 -12.22
CA HIS A 167 0.65 11.56 -12.19
C HIS A 167 2.06 10.98 -12.06
N MET A 168 2.31 10.19 -11.02
CA MET A 168 3.51 9.37 -10.88
C MET A 168 3.21 7.92 -11.25
N THR A 169 4.14 7.24 -11.92
CA THR A 169 4.09 5.79 -12.11
C THR A 169 5.41 5.17 -11.70
N ARG A 170 5.36 4.22 -10.78
CA ARG A 170 6.47 3.37 -10.34
C ARG A 170 6.28 1.99 -10.96
N LYS A 171 7.34 1.50 -11.61
CA LYS A 171 7.47 0.12 -12.03
C LYS A 171 8.58 -0.48 -11.19
N ILE A 172 8.20 -1.44 -10.36
CA ILE A 172 9.08 -2.07 -9.37
C ILE A 172 9.24 -3.54 -9.76
#